data_AF-A0A841DXJ4-F1
#
_entry.id   AF-A0A841DXJ4-F1
#
_cell.length_a   1.000
_cell.length_b   1.000
_cell.length_c   1.000
_cell.angle_alpha   90.00
_cell.angle_beta   90.00
_cell.angle_gamma   90.00
#
_symmetry.space_group_name_H-M   'P 1'
#
loop_
_entity.id
_entity.type
_entity.pdbx_description
1 polymer ?
#
loop_
_entity_poly.entity_id
_entity_poly.type
_entity_poly.pdbx_seq_one_letter_code
_entity_poly.pdbx_strand_id
1 'polypeptide(L)'
;MKELTDSYGDLDDDEVLRGRLAGDGYLFFRGLLPRDVVGDVHEQLARILYDSDWLAPDSEPRDLIASGRAVEEGSAGFFGAYTAIQSTQAFHELAVRPELVSLAGRLLGEQAFAHPAHICRIAPPSPGANPTPIHQDYRFIQGSVDTLTTWLPLSEAPPEIGGLRVFAGSPRLGVLPVKASDGPGMMRAEADENHPEWRTTSYQPGDVLLFGSLTVHGAMPNRTNRLRMSADFRYQALSAPMARDALGTGKPHYHPDVPDFRTLTRGWTSTESIEVPAGVQFVDRWDPRVDEVPTPESRFAYV
;
A
#
# COMPACT_ATOMS: atom_id res chain seq x y z
N MET A 1 17.23 13.09 -0.65
CA MET A 1 15.87 12.93 -1.21
C MET A 1 15.25 14.28 -1.39
N LYS A 2 14.36 14.43 -2.37
CA LYS A 2 13.59 15.65 -2.63
C LYS A 2 12.16 15.48 -2.11
N GLU A 3 11.44 16.59 -1.96
CA GLU A 3 10.03 16.58 -1.57
C GLU A 3 9.15 15.97 -2.68
N LEU A 4 8.05 15.33 -2.29
CA LEU A 4 6.95 14.96 -3.20
C LEU A 4 6.23 16.22 -3.71
N THR A 5 5.89 16.23 -4.99
CA THR A 5 5.08 17.30 -5.59
C THR A 5 3.61 17.06 -5.27
N ASP A 6 2.96 18.03 -4.61
CA ASP A 6 1.52 17.98 -4.35
C ASP A 6 0.73 18.25 -5.64
N SER A 7 -0.16 17.33 -5.98
CA SER A 7 -1.01 17.34 -7.17
C SER A 7 -2.44 17.76 -6.87
N TYR A 8 -2.77 18.16 -5.63
CA TYR A 8 -4.12 18.53 -5.26
C TYR A 8 -4.70 19.68 -6.11
N GLY A 9 -3.87 20.65 -6.49
CA GLY A 9 -4.29 21.79 -7.33
C GLY A 9 -4.80 21.38 -8.72
N ASP A 10 -4.46 20.18 -9.17
CA ASP A 10 -4.80 19.64 -10.50
C ASP A 10 -5.76 18.44 -10.38
N LEU A 11 -6.42 18.26 -9.24
CA LEU A 11 -7.29 17.10 -8.97
C LEU A 11 -8.39 16.90 -10.03
N ASP A 12 -8.86 17.99 -10.66
CA ASP A 12 -9.90 17.98 -11.69
C ASP A 12 -9.36 17.95 -13.12
N ASP A 13 -8.05 17.87 -13.33
CA ASP A 13 -7.41 17.83 -14.65
C ASP A 13 -6.78 16.45 -14.92
N ASP A 14 -7.56 15.56 -15.53
CA ASP A 14 -7.13 14.20 -15.86
C ASP A 14 -5.92 14.14 -16.78
N GLU A 15 -5.77 15.11 -17.70
CA GLU A 15 -4.65 15.12 -18.65
C GLU A 15 -3.35 15.47 -17.92
N VAL A 16 -3.38 16.48 -17.06
CA VAL A 16 -2.23 16.86 -16.21
C VAL A 16 -1.86 15.72 -15.26
N LEU A 17 -2.83 15.10 -14.59
CA LEU A 17 -2.56 14.01 -13.66
C LEU A 17 -1.98 12.78 -14.38
N ARG A 18 -2.52 12.39 -15.54
CA ARG A 18 -1.94 11.29 -16.33
C ARG A 18 -0.54 11.64 -16.83
N GLY A 19 -0.30 12.88 -17.26
CA GLY A 19 1.03 13.35 -17.67
C GLY A 19 2.07 13.28 -16.55
N ARG A 20 1.70 13.69 -15.33
CA ARG A 20 2.56 13.55 -14.14
C ARG A 20 2.80 12.09 -13.78
N LEU A 21 1.76 11.26 -13.80
CA LEU A 21 1.92 9.84 -13.54
C LEU A 21 2.84 9.17 -14.58
N ALA A 22 2.75 9.56 -15.85
CA ALA A 22 3.62 9.08 -16.92
C ALA A 22 5.09 9.51 -16.74
N GLY A 23 5.33 10.77 -16.35
CA GLY A 23 6.68 11.31 -16.18
C GLY A 23 7.35 10.95 -14.86
N ASP A 24 6.61 10.98 -13.76
CA ASP A 24 7.15 10.79 -12.41
C ASP A 24 6.84 9.40 -11.83
N GLY A 25 5.83 8.69 -12.32
CA GLY A 25 5.39 7.39 -11.79
C GLY A 25 4.49 7.48 -10.55
N TYR A 26 4.28 8.68 -10.00
CA TYR A 26 3.45 8.89 -8.81
C TYR A 26 2.62 10.17 -8.91
N LEU A 27 1.60 10.25 -8.05
CA LEU A 27 0.83 11.43 -7.72
C LEU A 27 0.71 11.49 -6.20
N PHE A 28 0.98 12.65 -5.61
CA PHE A 28 0.80 12.87 -4.18
C PHE A 28 -0.30 13.91 -3.95
N PHE A 29 -1.17 13.68 -3.00
CA PHE A 29 -2.26 14.58 -2.65
C PHE A 29 -2.27 14.84 -1.15
N ARG A 30 -2.12 16.12 -0.78
CA ARG A 30 -2.26 16.53 0.63
C ARG A 30 -3.73 16.56 1.03
N GLY A 31 -4.13 15.79 2.04
CA GLY A 31 -5.51 15.81 2.56
C GLY A 31 -6.60 15.43 1.54
N LEU A 32 -6.36 14.45 0.67
CA LEU A 32 -7.37 13.91 -0.26
C LEU A 32 -8.53 13.25 0.50
N LEU A 33 -8.23 12.55 1.59
CA LEU A 33 -9.26 11.92 2.42
C LEU A 33 -9.68 12.82 3.59
N PRO A 34 -10.96 12.80 3.98
CA PRO A 34 -11.42 13.45 5.20
C PRO A 34 -10.69 12.93 6.44
N ARG A 35 -10.23 13.85 7.29
CA ARG A 35 -9.43 13.51 8.48
C ARG A 35 -10.20 12.68 9.51
N ASP A 36 -11.49 12.90 9.64
CA ASP A 36 -12.38 12.16 10.53
C ASP A 36 -12.54 10.70 10.10
N VAL A 37 -12.65 10.44 8.79
CA VAL A 37 -12.70 9.08 8.24
C VAL A 37 -11.41 8.31 8.53
N VAL A 38 -10.25 8.93 8.32
CA VAL A 38 -8.95 8.30 8.64
C VAL A 38 -8.77 8.16 10.16
N GLY A 39 -9.25 9.15 10.93
CA GLY A 39 -9.20 9.16 12.38
C GLY A 39 -9.99 8.01 13.02
N ASP A 40 -11.20 7.71 12.54
CA ASP A 40 -12.00 6.58 13.01
C ASP A 40 -11.26 5.24 12.83
N VAL A 41 -10.67 5.02 11.65
CA VAL A 41 -9.88 3.81 11.40
C VAL A 41 -8.63 3.77 12.30
N HIS A 42 -7.92 4.90 12.45
CA HIS A 42 -6.79 4.99 13.36
C HIS A 42 -7.16 4.61 14.79
N GLU A 43 -8.26 5.12 15.33
CA GLU A 43 -8.72 4.83 16.69
C GLU A 43 -9.03 3.34 16.88
N GLN A 44 -9.74 2.72 15.94
CA GLN A 44 -10.08 1.30 15.97
C GLN A 44 -8.81 0.42 15.93
N LEU A 45 -7.88 0.70 15.01
CA LEU A 45 -6.64 -0.09 14.90
C LEU A 45 -5.70 0.14 16.07
N ALA A 46 -5.59 1.38 16.57
CA ALA A 46 -4.81 1.69 17.76
C ALA A 46 -5.32 0.92 18.99
N ARG A 47 -6.65 0.78 19.14
CA ARG A 47 -7.24 -0.01 20.21
C ARG A 47 -6.89 -1.49 20.08
N ILE A 48 -6.96 -2.06 18.87
CA ILE A 48 -6.56 -3.44 18.60
C ILE A 48 -5.10 -3.69 18.98
N LEU A 49 -4.20 -2.76 18.62
CA LEU A 49 -2.79 -2.85 18.97
C LEU A 49 -2.57 -2.78 20.48
N TYR A 50 -3.30 -1.92 21.18
CA TYR A 50 -3.27 -1.86 22.65
C TYR A 50 -3.75 -3.17 23.29
N ASP A 51 -4.91 -3.68 22.87
CA ASP A 51 -5.49 -4.93 23.40
C ASP A 51 -4.65 -6.18 23.06
N SER A 52 -3.75 -6.06 22.07
CA SER A 52 -2.79 -7.10 21.68
C SER A 52 -1.42 -6.96 22.39
N ASP A 53 -1.30 -6.05 23.35
CA ASP A 53 -0.06 -5.69 24.06
C ASP A 53 1.05 -5.10 23.17
N TRP A 54 0.76 -4.64 21.95
CA TRP A 54 1.77 -4.04 21.05
C TRP A 54 2.11 -2.59 21.41
N LEU A 55 1.26 -1.96 22.23
CA LEU A 55 1.48 -0.62 22.75
C LEU A 55 1.89 -0.67 24.23
N ALA A 56 2.62 0.34 24.70
CA ALA A 56 3.03 0.44 26.08
C ALA A 56 1.79 0.55 27.01
N PRO A 57 1.74 -0.19 28.13
CA PRO A 57 0.53 -0.33 28.97
C PRO A 57 0.06 0.98 29.62
N ASP A 58 0.95 1.96 29.79
CA ASP A 58 0.64 3.26 30.39
C ASP A 58 0.50 4.38 29.35
N SER A 59 0.39 4.03 28.06
CA SER A 59 0.23 4.99 26.96
C SER A 59 -1.21 5.07 26.47
N GLU A 60 -1.62 6.24 25.99
CA GLU A 60 -2.86 6.39 25.25
C GLU A 60 -2.73 5.65 23.90
N PRO A 61 -3.68 4.78 23.49
CA PRO A 61 -3.57 4.01 22.26
C PRO A 61 -3.26 4.87 21.02
N ARG A 62 -3.85 6.07 20.98
CA ARG A 62 -3.68 7.04 19.87
C ARG A 62 -2.22 7.48 19.66
N ASP A 63 -1.38 7.41 20.69
CA ASP A 63 0.01 7.84 20.64
C ASP A 63 0.94 6.80 20.00
N LEU A 64 0.46 5.55 19.88
CA LEU A 64 1.15 4.43 19.26
C LEU A 64 2.53 4.12 19.86
N ILE A 65 2.76 4.39 21.14
CA ILE A 65 4.04 4.09 21.79
C ILE A 65 4.25 2.57 21.81
N ALA A 66 5.28 2.09 21.12
CA ALA A 66 5.53 0.66 20.95
C ALA A 66 5.94 -0.01 22.26
N SER A 67 5.45 -1.23 22.48
CA SER A 67 5.96 -2.13 23.52
C SER A 67 7.03 -3.08 22.96
N GLY A 68 7.67 -3.87 23.82
CA GLY A 68 8.56 -4.95 23.41
C GLY A 68 7.87 -6.16 22.76
N ARG A 69 6.54 -6.14 22.61
CA ARG A 69 5.75 -7.21 21.97
C ARG A 69 5.41 -6.91 20.51
N ALA A 70 5.61 -5.68 20.05
CA ALA A 70 5.45 -5.34 18.64
C ALA A 70 6.55 -6.04 17.82
N VAL A 71 6.16 -6.67 16.72
CA VAL A 71 7.05 -7.50 15.90
C VAL A 71 6.97 -7.13 14.42
N GLU A 72 7.98 -7.56 13.67
CA GLU A 72 8.03 -7.39 12.22
C GLU A 72 6.88 -8.14 11.52
N GLU A 73 6.44 -7.59 10.38
CA GLU A 73 5.44 -8.18 9.50
C GLU A 73 5.76 -9.64 9.16
N GLY A 74 4.80 -10.56 9.33
CA GLY A 74 4.97 -11.99 9.01
C GLY A 74 5.80 -12.80 10.01
N SER A 75 6.33 -12.20 11.07
CA SER A 75 7.08 -12.92 12.12
C SER A 75 6.16 -13.64 13.12
N ALA A 76 6.72 -14.54 13.94
CA ALA A 76 5.97 -15.21 14.99
C ALA A 76 5.40 -14.19 16.00
N GLY A 77 4.08 -14.23 16.23
CA GLY A 77 3.38 -13.26 17.07
C GLY A 77 2.67 -12.14 16.29
N PHE A 78 2.90 -12.02 14.98
CA PHE A 78 2.26 -11.03 14.10
C PHE A 78 0.74 -11.27 13.92
N PHE A 79 0.36 -12.51 13.61
CA PHE A 79 -0.97 -12.83 13.05
C PHE A 79 -2.15 -12.63 14.00
N GLY A 80 -1.94 -12.62 15.32
CA GLY A 80 -3.02 -12.37 16.28
C GLY A 80 -3.60 -10.97 16.15
N ALA A 81 -2.75 -9.95 16.35
CA ALA A 81 -3.11 -8.56 16.16
C ALA A 81 -3.53 -8.28 14.72
N TYR A 82 -2.81 -8.85 13.74
CA TYR A 82 -3.11 -8.63 12.33
C TYR A 82 -4.45 -9.20 11.88
N THR A 83 -4.88 -10.35 12.43
CA THR A 83 -6.22 -10.90 12.16
C THR A 83 -7.33 -9.98 12.68
N ALA A 84 -7.14 -9.37 13.85
CA ALA A 84 -8.09 -8.40 14.38
C ALA A 84 -8.14 -7.14 13.50
N ILE A 85 -6.98 -6.64 13.03
CA ILE A 85 -6.91 -5.53 12.06
C ILE A 85 -7.68 -5.88 10.78
N GLN A 86 -7.41 -7.03 10.16
CA GLN A 86 -8.10 -7.49 8.94
C GLN A 86 -9.59 -7.81 9.16
N SER A 87 -10.08 -7.92 10.40
CA SER A 87 -11.51 -8.07 10.72
C SER A 87 -12.23 -6.73 10.86
N THR A 88 -11.53 -5.61 10.68
CA THR A 88 -12.08 -4.26 10.86
C THR A 88 -12.74 -3.77 9.56
N GLN A 89 -14.06 -3.68 9.53
CA GLN A 89 -14.81 -3.25 8.33
C GLN A 89 -14.35 -1.88 7.82
N ALA A 90 -14.24 -0.90 8.73
CA ALA A 90 -13.88 0.47 8.37
C ALA A 90 -12.50 0.57 7.68
N PHE A 91 -11.56 -0.31 8.03
CA PHE A 91 -10.26 -0.40 7.36
C PHE A 91 -10.41 -0.80 5.88
N HIS A 92 -11.27 -1.78 5.58
CA HIS A 92 -11.50 -2.21 4.21
C HIS A 92 -12.33 -1.20 3.41
N GLU A 93 -13.26 -0.49 4.04
CA GLU A 93 -14.07 0.55 3.40
C GLU A 93 -13.25 1.76 2.93
N LEU A 94 -12.06 2.00 3.51
CA LEU A 94 -11.13 3.01 2.99
C LEU A 94 -10.78 2.77 1.52
N ALA A 95 -10.63 1.51 1.10
CA ALA A 95 -10.24 1.17 -0.27
C ALA A 95 -11.31 1.48 -1.31
N VAL A 96 -12.58 1.57 -0.91
CA VAL A 96 -13.70 1.86 -1.82
C VAL A 96 -14.29 3.24 -1.63
N ARG A 97 -13.55 4.13 -0.95
CA ARG A 97 -13.89 5.53 -0.83
C ARG A 97 -14.03 6.18 -2.21
N PRO A 98 -15.09 6.97 -2.46
CA PRO A 98 -15.30 7.63 -3.75
C PRO A 98 -14.09 8.44 -4.21
N GLU A 99 -13.40 9.08 -3.28
CA GLU A 99 -12.19 9.87 -3.52
C GLU A 99 -11.07 9.04 -4.18
N LEU A 100 -10.92 7.76 -3.80
CA LEU A 100 -9.88 6.87 -4.33
C LEU A 100 -10.33 6.15 -5.61
N VAL A 101 -11.51 5.53 -5.59
CA VAL A 101 -12.01 4.74 -6.73
C VAL A 101 -12.31 5.62 -7.93
N SER A 102 -12.86 6.83 -7.71
CA SER A 102 -13.11 7.78 -8.80
C SER A 102 -11.80 8.28 -9.42
N LEU A 103 -10.81 8.60 -8.59
CA LEU A 103 -9.48 9.00 -9.06
C LEU A 103 -8.84 7.88 -9.89
N ALA A 104 -8.83 6.64 -9.38
CA ALA A 104 -8.29 5.50 -10.12
C ALA A 104 -9.02 5.29 -11.45
N GLY A 105 -10.36 5.34 -11.46
CA GLY A 105 -11.15 5.18 -12.68
C GLY A 105 -10.91 6.29 -13.71
N ARG A 106 -10.82 7.55 -13.26
CA ARG A 106 -10.45 8.68 -14.11
C ARG A 106 -9.05 8.48 -14.72
N LEU A 107 -8.04 8.16 -13.91
CA LEU A 107 -6.68 7.93 -14.40
C LEU A 107 -6.62 6.78 -15.42
N LEU A 108 -7.33 5.69 -15.15
CA LEU A 108 -7.40 4.53 -16.04
C LEU A 108 -8.26 4.77 -17.29
N GLY A 109 -9.17 5.75 -17.26
CA GLY A 109 -10.09 6.06 -18.37
C GLY A 109 -11.31 5.13 -18.47
N GLU A 110 -11.56 4.32 -17.43
CA GLU A 110 -12.66 3.37 -17.36
C GLU A 110 -13.02 3.05 -15.90
N GLN A 111 -14.05 2.23 -15.68
CA GLN A 111 -14.41 1.82 -14.32
C GLN A 111 -13.26 1.02 -13.66
N ALA A 112 -12.85 1.47 -12.47
CA ALA A 112 -11.87 0.78 -11.64
C ALA A 112 -12.51 0.10 -10.44
N PHE A 113 -11.83 -0.88 -9.87
CA PHE A 113 -12.19 -1.52 -8.60
C PHE A 113 -10.94 -1.77 -7.76
N ALA A 114 -11.12 -1.87 -6.43
CA ALA A 114 -10.05 -2.19 -5.50
C ALA A 114 -9.82 -3.71 -5.41
N HIS A 115 -8.56 -4.14 -5.39
CA HIS A 115 -8.19 -5.51 -5.08
C HIS A 115 -8.52 -5.82 -3.62
N PRO A 116 -9.06 -7.01 -3.32
CA PRO A 116 -9.58 -7.31 -1.98
C PRO A 116 -8.50 -7.53 -0.92
N ALA A 117 -7.27 -7.87 -1.33
CA ALA A 117 -6.13 -8.10 -0.44
C ALA A 117 -5.51 -6.78 0.06
N HIS A 118 -6.29 -6.00 0.79
CA HIS A 118 -5.84 -4.77 1.44
C HIS A 118 -4.75 -5.05 2.46
N ILE A 119 -3.74 -4.20 2.51
CA ILE A 119 -2.60 -4.34 3.43
C ILE A 119 -2.65 -3.22 4.45
N CYS A 120 -2.67 -3.58 5.73
CA CYS A 120 -2.36 -2.66 6.81
C CYS A 120 -0.91 -2.88 7.23
N ARG A 121 -0.10 -1.84 7.22
CA ARG A 121 1.30 -1.92 7.65
C ARG A 121 1.45 -1.31 9.03
N ILE A 122 1.95 -2.12 9.94
CA ILE A 122 2.38 -1.70 11.27
C ILE A 122 3.90 -1.82 11.30
N ALA A 123 4.61 -0.69 11.31
CA ALA A 123 6.07 -0.67 11.33
C ALA A 123 6.60 -0.36 12.73
N PRO A 124 7.18 -1.34 13.46
CA PRO A 124 7.83 -1.11 14.74
C PRO A 124 9.13 -0.28 14.62
N PRO A 125 9.65 0.25 15.74
CA PRO A 125 10.98 0.85 15.81
C PRO A 125 12.11 -0.05 15.29
N SER A 126 12.98 0.50 14.43
CA SER A 126 14.26 -0.11 14.06
C SER A 126 15.30 0.09 15.20
N PRO A 127 16.30 -0.82 15.36
CA PRO A 127 16.61 -1.99 14.52
C PRO A 127 15.77 -3.24 14.84
N GLY A 128 14.70 -3.13 15.63
CA GLY A 128 13.83 -4.27 15.98
C GLY A 128 13.01 -4.83 14.81
N ALA A 129 12.86 -4.07 13.71
CA ALA A 129 12.20 -4.48 12.49
C ALA A 129 12.87 -3.86 11.25
N ASN A 130 12.89 -4.62 10.16
CA ASN A 130 13.38 -4.19 8.86
C ASN A 130 12.28 -3.44 8.09
N PRO A 131 12.59 -2.31 7.46
CA PRO A 131 11.65 -1.66 6.54
C PRO A 131 11.44 -2.52 5.29
N THR A 132 10.27 -2.41 4.66
CA THR A 132 10.02 -2.98 3.33
C THR A 132 11.11 -2.54 2.35
N PRO A 133 11.85 -3.48 1.74
CA PRO A 133 12.88 -3.17 0.76
C PRO A 133 12.34 -2.40 -0.43
N ILE A 134 13.24 -1.76 -1.20
CA ILE A 134 12.85 -1.14 -2.45
C ILE A 134 12.37 -2.21 -3.44
N HIS A 135 11.21 -2.04 -4.05
CA HIS A 135 10.62 -3.01 -4.97
C HIS A 135 9.65 -2.34 -5.94
N GLN A 136 9.11 -3.14 -6.87
CA GLN A 136 8.00 -2.77 -7.76
C GLN A 136 6.82 -3.69 -7.42
N ASP A 137 5.63 -3.13 -7.26
CA ASP A 137 4.42 -3.93 -7.00
C ASP A 137 4.17 -4.93 -8.14
N TYR A 138 4.53 -4.60 -9.38
CA TYR A 138 4.35 -5.49 -10.52
C TYR A 138 5.04 -6.84 -10.33
N ARG A 139 6.15 -6.93 -9.58
CA ARG A 139 6.77 -8.24 -9.28
C ARG A 139 5.81 -9.16 -8.53
N PHE A 140 5.04 -8.61 -7.60
CA PHE A 140 4.18 -9.39 -6.70
C PHE A 140 2.76 -9.55 -7.23
N ILE A 141 2.17 -8.49 -7.79
CA ILE A 141 0.73 -8.43 -8.10
C ILE A 141 0.43 -8.91 -9.52
N GLN A 142 1.19 -8.48 -10.53
CA GLN A 142 1.00 -8.83 -11.95
C GLN A 142 -0.47 -8.72 -12.42
N GLY A 143 -0.85 -9.43 -13.48
CA GLY A 143 -2.14 -9.29 -14.15
C GLY A 143 -2.17 -8.06 -15.04
N SER A 144 -2.20 -6.87 -14.44
CA SER A 144 -2.18 -5.59 -15.14
C SER A 144 -0.98 -4.75 -14.71
N VAL A 145 -0.16 -4.32 -15.68
CA VAL A 145 0.91 -3.34 -15.43
C VAL A 145 0.36 -1.95 -15.08
N ASP A 146 -0.87 -1.67 -15.48
CA ASP A 146 -1.57 -0.42 -15.18
C ASP A 146 -2.22 -0.43 -13.79
N THR A 147 -1.98 -1.46 -12.97
CA THR A 147 -2.43 -1.47 -11.56
C THR A 147 -1.86 -0.24 -10.84
N LEU A 148 -2.74 0.51 -10.20
CA LEU A 148 -2.41 1.68 -9.39
C LEU A 148 -2.44 1.30 -7.92
N THR A 149 -1.44 1.73 -7.15
CA THR A 149 -1.41 1.54 -5.70
C THR A 149 -1.58 2.89 -5.02
N THR A 150 -2.44 2.95 -4.00
CA THR A 150 -2.48 4.06 -3.05
C THR A 150 -1.86 3.61 -1.74
N TRP A 151 -0.90 4.38 -1.26
CA TRP A 151 -0.41 4.34 0.11
C TRP A 151 -0.93 5.56 0.88
N LEU A 152 -1.47 5.33 2.06
CA LEU A 152 -1.92 6.43 2.93
C LEU A 152 -1.53 6.20 4.40
N PRO A 153 -1.08 7.25 5.11
CA PRO A 153 -0.81 7.17 6.53
C PRO A 153 -2.12 7.12 7.33
N LEU A 154 -2.19 6.21 8.31
CA LEU A 154 -3.28 6.20 9.29
C LEU A 154 -2.89 7.03 10.54
N SER A 155 -1.59 7.23 10.76
CA SER A 155 -1.03 8.10 11.79
C SER A 155 -0.02 9.09 11.19
N GLU A 156 0.30 10.17 11.91
CA GLU A 156 1.33 11.11 11.46
C GLU A 156 2.65 10.39 11.16
N ALA A 157 3.26 10.75 10.03
CA ALA A 157 4.50 10.17 9.55
C ALA A 157 5.57 11.22 9.25
N PRO A 158 6.14 11.87 10.30
CA PRO A 158 7.28 12.76 10.15
C PRO A 158 8.55 12.00 9.69
N PRO A 159 9.59 12.70 9.18
CA PRO A 159 10.77 12.05 8.61
C PRO A 159 11.44 10.98 9.48
N GLU A 160 11.41 11.14 10.80
CA GLU A 160 12.01 10.23 11.78
C GLU A 160 11.23 8.92 12.00
N ILE A 161 9.90 8.92 11.91
CA ILE A 161 9.10 7.66 11.96
C ILE A 161 9.14 6.94 10.61
N GLY A 162 9.58 7.66 9.58
CA GLY A 162 9.62 7.19 8.21
C GLY A 162 8.27 7.27 7.53
N GLY A 163 8.18 6.60 6.40
CA GLY A 163 7.04 6.67 5.48
C GLY A 163 7.43 5.95 4.20
N LEU A 164 6.67 6.16 3.13
CA LEU A 164 7.04 5.65 1.83
C LEU A 164 7.99 6.62 1.12
N ARG A 165 8.97 6.08 0.40
CA ARG A 165 9.73 6.80 -0.62
C ARG A 165 9.51 6.17 -1.98
N VAL A 166 9.49 7.00 -3.02
CA VAL A 166 9.34 6.59 -4.42
C VAL A 166 10.52 7.11 -5.24
N PHE A 167 10.96 6.34 -6.22
CA PHE A 167 11.95 6.77 -7.18
C PHE A 167 11.23 7.40 -8.37
N ALA A 168 11.16 8.73 -8.39
CA ALA A 168 10.49 9.45 -9.47
C ALA A 168 11.11 9.10 -10.84
N GLY A 169 10.25 8.75 -11.79
CA GLY A 169 10.62 8.39 -13.15
C GLY A 169 11.14 6.96 -13.32
N SER A 170 11.18 6.15 -12.27
CA SER A 170 11.62 4.76 -12.36
C SER A 170 10.73 3.85 -13.21
N PRO A 171 9.42 4.10 -13.46
CA PRO A 171 8.64 3.24 -14.34
C PRO A 171 9.24 3.06 -15.75
N ARG A 172 9.98 4.05 -16.25
CA ARG A 172 10.71 3.99 -17.52
C ARG A 172 11.80 2.92 -17.57
N LEU A 173 12.24 2.45 -16.41
CA LEU A 173 13.24 1.39 -16.31
C LEU A 173 12.65 0.01 -16.60
N GLY A 174 11.32 -0.09 -16.77
CA GLY A 174 10.61 -1.34 -16.92
C GLY A 174 10.67 -2.18 -15.64
N VAL A 175 10.47 -3.48 -15.79
CA VAL A 175 10.55 -4.44 -14.69
C VAL A 175 12.02 -4.72 -14.36
N LEU A 176 12.44 -4.33 -13.16
CA LEU A 176 13.82 -4.48 -12.71
C LEU A 176 14.10 -5.89 -12.18
N PRO A 177 15.33 -6.41 -12.33
CA PRO A 177 15.80 -7.61 -11.63
C PRO A 177 15.66 -7.47 -10.11
N VAL A 178 15.62 -8.60 -9.41
CA VAL A 178 15.49 -8.65 -7.95
C VAL A 178 16.58 -9.49 -7.31
N LYS A 179 16.94 -9.12 -6.07
CA LYS A 179 17.82 -9.89 -5.19
C LYS A 179 17.10 -10.24 -3.90
N ALA A 180 17.51 -11.33 -3.26
CA ALA A 180 17.05 -11.65 -1.91
C ALA A 180 17.39 -10.50 -0.95
N SER A 181 16.50 -10.20 -0.02
CA SER A 181 16.64 -9.16 1.00
C SER A 181 15.88 -9.55 2.25
N ASP A 182 16.30 -9.08 3.41
CA ASP A 182 15.50 -9.17 4.63
C ASP A 182 14.31 -8.18 4.58
N GLY A 183 13.28 -8.45 5.39
CA GLY A 183 12.07 -7.63 5.52
C GLY A 183 10.89 -8.09 4.64
N PRO A 184 9.75 -7.37 4.71
CA PRO A 184 8.53 -7.76 4.02
C PRO A 184 8.74 -8.00 2.52
N GLY A 185 8.24 -9.13 2.00
CA GLY A 185 8.40 -9.54 0.60
C GLY A 185 9.71 -10.26 0.27
N MET A 186 10.73 -10.20 1.14
CA MET A 186 12.01 -10.93 1.06
C MET A 186 12.82 -10.72 -0.23
N MET A 187 12.51 -9.66 -0.99
CA MET A 187 13.12 -9.34 -2.26
C MET A 187 13.30 -7.83 -2.38
N ARG A 188 14.39 -7.39 -3.04
CA ARG A 188 14.61 -6.00 -3.40
C ARG A 188 14.85 -5.86 -4.89
N ALA A 189 14.33 -4.79 -5.50
CA ALA A 189 14.67 -4.40 -6.87
C ALA A 189 16.10 -3.87 -6.94
N GLU A 190 16.77 -4.15 -8.07
CA GLU A 190 18.09 -3.62 -8.36
C GLU A 190 17.98 -2.19 -8.92
N ALA A 191 17.91 -1.20 -8.02
CA ALA A 191 17.95 0.23 -8.35
C ALA A 191 18.94 0.99 -7.45
N ASP A 192 19.45 2.13 -7.93
CA ASP A 192 20.34 3.00 -7.15
C ASP A 192 19.58 3.72 -6.03
N GLU A 193 19.80 3.33 -4.78
CA GLU A 193 19.20 3.94 -3.59
C GLU A 193 19.74 5.34 -3.27
N ASN A 194 20.87 5.73 -3.84
CA ASN A 194 21.47 7.05 -3.65
C ASN A 194 21.07 8.04 -4.76
N HIS A 195 20.23 7.60 -5.71
CA HIS A 195 19.81 8.43 -6.82
C HIS A 195 19.10 9.72 -6.34
N PRO A 196 19.38 10.90 -6.93
CA PRO A 196 18.83 12.17 -6.44
C PRO A 196 17.32 12.33 -6.62
N GLU A 197 16.69 11.47 -7.44
CA GLU A 197 15.24 11.49 -7.73
C GLU A 197 14.37 10.71 -6.73
N TRP A 198 14.96 10.13 -5.68
CA TRP A 198 14.15 9.61 -4.57
C TRP A 198 13.34 10.73 -3.90
N ARG A 199 12.03 10.53 -3.80
CA ARG A 199 11.05 11.46 -3.23
C ARG A 199 10.37 10.90 -2.00
N THR A 200 10.12 11.75 -1.02
CA THR A 200 9.29 11.47 0.16
C THR A 200 8.76 12.79 0.73
N THR A 201 7.94 12.76 1.77
CA THR A 201 7.45 13.95 2.49
C THR A 201 7.22 13.60 3.96
N SER A 202 6.93 14.62 4.77
CA SER A 202 6.27 14.40 6.06
C SER A 202 4.79 14.15 5.78
N TYR A 203 4.31 12.95 6.08
CA TYR A 203 2.94 12.54 5.79
C TYR A 203 1.99 12.84 6.96
N GLN A 204 0.74 13.14 6.64
CA GLN A 204 -0.33 13.43 7.60
C GLN A 204 -1.57 12.58 7.29
N PRO A 205 -2.35 12.16 8.29
CA PRO A 205 -3.64 11.51 8.05
C PRO A 205 -4.52 12.35 7.10
N GLY A 206 -5.02 11.69 6.05
CA GLY A 206 -5.72 12.33 4.93
C GLY A 206 -4.88 12.43 3.65
N ASP A 207 -3.55 12.38 3.76
CA ASP A 207 -2.66 12.38 2.59
C ASP A 207 -2.78 11.07 1.82
N VAL A 208 -2.60 11.13 0.49
CA VAL A 208 -2.61 9.94 -0.38
C VAL A 208 -1.44 10.02 -1.36
N LEU A 209 -0.64 8.96 -1.39
CA LEU A 209 0.39 8.74 -2.40
C LEU A 209 -0.07 7.64 -3.35
N LEU A 210 -0.38 7.98 -4.59
CA LEU A 210 -0.75 7.06 -5.65
C LEU A 210 0.46 6.82 -6.57
N PHE A 211 0.70 5.59 -7.00
CA PHE A 211 1.77 5.28 -7.95
C PHE A 211 1.43 4.05 -8.83
N GLY A 212 2.04 4.00 -10.02
CA GLY A 212 1.89 2.86 -10.92
C GLY A 212 2.73 1.64 -10.49
N SER A 213 2.32 0.43 -10.89
CA SER A 213 2.94 -0.83 -10.45
C SER A 213 4.44 -0.99 -10.75
N LEU A 214 4.97 -0.25 -11.73
CA LEU A 214 6.40 -0.20 -12.08
C LEU A 214 7.20 0.86 -11.30
N THR A 215 6.55 1.63 -10.43
CA THR A 215 7.25 2.62 -9.61
C THR A 215 8.04 1.91 -8.52
N VAL A 216 9.36 2.16 -8.52
CA VAL A 216 10.26 1.61 -7.51
C VAL A 216 10.03 2.41 -6.24
N HIS A 217 9.67 1.71 -5.18
CA HIS A 217 9.33 2.34 -3.91
C HIS A 217 9.74 1.45 -2.74
N GLY A 218 9.88 2.01 -1.55
CA GLY A 218 10.25 1.27 -0.36
C GLY A 218 9.98 2.06 0.92
N ALA A 219 9.94 1.37 2.05
CA ALA A 219 9.72 2.02 3.33
C ALA A 219 11.02 2.65 3.86
N MET A 220 10.89 3.81 4.50
CA MET A 220 11.95 4.40 5.31
C MET A 220 11.98 3.75 6.70
N PRO A 221 13.15 3.60 7.33
CA PRO A 221 13.27 3.02 8.66
C PRO A 221 12.59 3.91 9.71
N ASN A 222 11.90 3.28 10.66
CA ASN A 222 11.30 3.96 11.79
C ASN A 222 12.34 4.14 12.91
N ARG A 223 12.75 5.37 13.18
CA ARG A 223 13.77 5.72 14.17
C ARG A 223 13.20 6.30 15.47
N THR A 224 11.90 6.12 15.68
CA THR A 224 11.20 6.61 16.88
C THR A 224 10.89 5.46 17.85
N ASN A 225 10.17 5.76 18.93
CA ASN A 225 9.58 4.76 19.83
C ASN A 225 8.10 4.47 19.54
N ARG A 226 7.57 4.96 18.41
CA ARG A 226 6.15 4.78 18.02
C ARG A 226 6.02 3.72 16.94
N LEU A 227 4.86 3.08 16.85
CA LEU A 227 4.46 2.31 15.67
C LEU A 227 4.02 3.28 14.57
N ARG A 228 4.35 2.99 13.32
CA ARG A 228 3.77 3.68 12.15
C ARG A 228 2.65 2.84 11.57
N MET A 229 1.46 3.42 11.40
CA MET A 229 0.34 2.76 10.73
C MET A 229 0.12 3.36 9.33
N SER A 230 -0.05 2.50 8.34
CA SER A 230 -0.42 2.91 6.98
C SER A 230 -1.26 1.84 6.30
N ALA A 231 -1.96 2.21 5.24
CA ALA A 231 -2.72 1.30 4.40
C ALA A 231 -2.24 1.34 2.95
N ASP A 232 -2.24 0.16 2.30
CA ASP A 232 -1.93 0.01 0.88
C ASP A 232 -3.13 -0.65 0.18
N PHE A 233 -3.71 0.05 -0.80
CA PHE A 233 -4.81 -0.43 -1.63
C PHE A 233 -4.40 -0.41 -3.10
N ARG A 234 -4.89 -1.39 -3.88
CA ARG A 234 -4.54 -1.55 -5.29
C ARG A 234 -5.78 -1.48 -6.14
N TYR A 235 -5.69 -0.85 -7.29
CA TYR A 235 -6.81 -0.61 -8.19
C TYR A 235 -6.44 -1.01 -9.60
N GLN A 236 -7.39 -1.61 -10.30
CA GLN A 236 -7.24 -1.87 -11.73
C GLN A 236 -8.53 -1.54 -12.46
N ALA A 237 -8.39 -1.39 -13.78
CA ALA A 237 -9.51 -1.35 -14.71
C ALA A 237 -10.30 -2.66 -14.66
N LEU A 238 -11.62 -2.58 -14.80
CA LEU A 238 -12.50 -3.74 -14.86
C LEU A 238 -12.17 -4.65 -16.07
N SER A 239 -11.78 -4.06 -17.20
CA SER A 239 -11.41 -4.79 -18.40
C SER A 239 -10.03 -5.46 -18.31
N ALA A 240 -9.19 -5.06 -17.36
CA ALA A 240 -7.84 -5.58 -17.21
C ALA A 240 -7.84 -6.95 -16.51
N PRO A 241 -6.92 -7.86 -16.86
CA PRO A 241 -6.82 -9.14 -16.19
C PRO A 241 -6.18 -8.99 -14.79
N MET A 242 -6.58 -9.87 -13.88
CA MET A 242 -6.04 -9.99 -12.52
C MET A 242 -5.22 -11.29 -12.40
N ALA A 243 -4.10 -11.27 -11.69
CA ALA A 243 -3.31 -12.48 -11.49
C ALA A 243 -4.02 -13.49 -10.56
N ARG A 244 -3.88 -14.79 -10.87
CA ARG A 244 -4.30 -15.87 -9.97
C ARG A 244 -3.28 -16.10 -8.86
N ASP A 245 -3.38 -15.34 -7.77
CA ASP A 245 -2.57 -15.62 -6.56
C ASP A 245 -3.27 -15.24 -5.24
N ALA A 246 -2.57 -15.39 -4.12
CA ALA A 246 -3.09 -15.11 -2.78
C ALA A 246 -3.49 -13.63 -2.56
N LEU A 247 -2.93 -12.69 -3.33
CA LEU A 247 -3.30 -11.27 -3.30
C LEU A 247 -4.39 -10.95 -4.35
N GLY A 248 -4.44 -11.75 -5.42
CA GLY A 248 -5.31 -11.58 -6.59
C GLY A 248 -6.59 -12.42 -6.61
N THR A 249 -6.83 -13.32 -5.65
CA THR A 249 -7.96 -14.29 -5.72
C THR A 249 -8.96 -14.20 -4.56
N GLY A 250 -9.37 -12.99 -4.18
CA GLY A 250 -10.46 -12.85 -3.21
C GLY A 250 -10.11 -13.39 -1.82
N LYS A 251 -8.83 -13.31 -1.44
CA LYS A 251 -8.32 -13.71 -0.13
C LYS A 251 -7.74 -12.50 0.61
N PRO A 252 -7.80 -12.49 1.95
CA PRO A 252 -7.15 -11.46 2.73
C PRO A 252 -5.62 -11.61 2.69
N HIS A 253 -4.93 -10.51 2.95
CA HIS A 253 -3.48 -10.51 3.09
C HIS A 253 -3.05 -11.53 4.16
N TYR A 254 -2.00 -12.31 3.86
CA TYR A 254 -1.48 -13.42 4.68
C TYR A 254 -2.41 -14.63 4.88
N HIS A 255 -3.43 -14.84 4.03
CA HIS A 255 -4.12 -16.14 4.04
C HIS A 255 -3.15 -17.31 3.73
N PRO A 256 -3.17 -18.43 4.48
CA PRO A 256 -4.13 -18.85 5.51
C PRO A 256 -3.75 -18.54 6.97
N ASP A 257 -2.62 -17.90 7.25
CA ASP A 257 -2.26 -17.47 8.60
C ASP A 257 -3.27 -16.43 9.14
N VAL A 258 -3.81 -15.62 8.24
CA VAL A 258 -5.06 -14.87 8.45
C VAL A 258 -6.26 -15.70 7.93
N PRO A 259 -7.35 -15.81 8.71
CA PRO A 259 -8.59 -16.49 8.28
C PRO A 259 -9.17 -15.92 6.98
N ASP A 260 -10.02 -16.69 6.31
CA ASP A 260 -10.68 -16.23 5.09
C ASP A 260 -11.70 -15.09 5.33
N PHE A 261 -12.10 -14.40 4.26
CA PHE A 261 -13.07 -13.31 4.38
C PHE A 261 -14.40 -13.75 5.00
N ARG A 262 -14.88 -14.98 4.72
CA ARG A 262 -16.08 -15.51 5.38
C ARG A 262 -15.99 -15.47 6.91
N THR A 263 -14.78 -15.63 7.45
CA THR A 263 -14.51 -15.51 8.88
C THR A 263 -14.32 -14.06 9.32
N LEU A 264 -13.51 -13.29 8.59
CA LEU A 264 -13.17 -11.90 8.95
C LEU A 264 -14.38 -10.95 8.89
N THR A 265 -15.31 -11.19 7.97
CA THR A 265 -16.46 -10.30 7.74
C THR A 265 -17.69 -10.64 8.57
N ARG A 266 -17.56 -11.50 9.58
CA ARG A 266 -18.67 -11.79 10.49
C ARG A 266 -19.08 -10.53 11.24
N GLY A 267 -20.33 -10.11 11.03
CA GLY A 267 -20.90 -8.91 11.64
C GLY A 267 -20.69 -7.63 10.81
N TRP A 268 -20.02 -7.71 9.67
CA TRP A 268 -19.95 -6.57 8.75
C TRP A 268 -21.31 -6.31 8.14
N THR A 269 -21.60 -5.03 7.87
CA THR A 269 -22.84 -4.62 7.21
C THR A 269 -22.79 -4.77 5.69
N SER A 270 -21.59 -4.76 5.11
CA SER A 270 -21.35 -4.97 3.68
C SER A 270 -20.00 -5.66 3.45
N THR A 271 -19.88 -6.40 2.35
CA THR A 271 -18.60 -6.96 1.87
C THR A 271 -18.12 -6.32 0.57
N GLU A 272 -18.81 -5.29 0.05
CA GLU A 272 -18.50 -4.65 -1.25
C GLU A 272 -17.02 -4.26 -1.40
N SER A 273 -16.39 -3.83 -0.30
CA SER A 273 -14.98 -3.43 -0.25
C SER A 273 -13.98 -4.54 -0.57
N ILE A 274 -14.40 -5.81 -0.54
CA ILE A 274 -13.55 -6.98 -0.77
C ILE A 274 -14.08 -7.89 -1.88
N GLU A 275 -15.10 -7.46 -2.63
CA GLU A 275 -15.64 -8.24 -3.73
C GLU A 275 -14.83 -8.00 -5.01
N VAL A 276 -14.51 -9.08 -5.72
CA VAL A 276 -13.99 -8.98 -7.09
C VAL A 276 -15.20 -8.90 -8.04
N PRO A 277 -15.32 -7.84 -8.87
CA PRO A 277 -16.45 -7.70 -9.78
C PRO A 277 -16.60 -8.89 -10.73
N ALA A 278 -17.84 -9.20 -11.09
CA ALA A 278 -18.13 -10.19 -12.12
C ALA A 278 -17.51 -9.78 -13.47
N GLY A 279 -16.94 -10.75 -14.18
CA GLY A 279 -16.35 -10.53 -15.51
C GLY A 279 -14.84 -10.25 -15.51
N VAL A 280 -14.21 -10.04 -14.35
CA VAL A 280 -12.75 -9.96 -14.24
C VAL A 280 -12.12 -11.24 -14.77
N GLN A 281 -11.23 -11.10 -15.75
CA GLN A 281 -10.47 -12.21 -16.30
C GLN A 281 -9.26 -12.49 -15.42
N PHE A 282 -8.97 -13.77 -15.20
CA PHE A 282 -7.86 -14.19 -14.37
C PHE A 282 -6.78 -14.86 -15.21
N VAL A 283 -5.54 -14.41 -15.04
CA VAL A 283 -4.36 -14.89 -15.75
C VAL A 283 -3.33 -15.46 -14.79
N ASP A 284 -2.48 -16.35 -15.30
CA ASP A 284 -1.33 -16.80 -14.54
C ASP A 284 -0.28 -15.70 -14.47
N ARG A 285 0.49 -15.70 -13.38
CA ARG A 285 1.59 -14.76 -13.17
C ARG A 285 2.93 -15.46 -13.34
N TRP A 286 3.93 -14.69 -13.73
CA TRP A 286 5.33 -15.08 -13.68
C TRP A 286 5.77 -15.31 -12.24
N ASP A 287 6.75 -16.18 -12.02
CA ASP A 287 7.42 -16.24 -10.72
C ASP A 287 8.13 -14.89 -10.47
N PRO A 288 7.84 -14.17 -9.36
CA PRO A 288 8.49 -12.89 -9.07
C PRO A 288 10.03 -12.95 -9.06
N ARG A 289 10.61 -14.14 -8.80
CA ARG A 289 12.04 -14.34 -8.59
C ARG A 289 12.84 -14.64 -9.84
N VAL A 290 12.19 -14.90 -10.99
CA VAL A 290 12.96 -15.13 -12.22
C VAL A 290 13.53 -13.83 -12.74
N ASP A 291 14.73 -13.91 -13.32
CA ASP A 291 15.45 -12.74 -13.82
C ASP A 291 14.64 -12.04 -14.94
N GLU A 292 14.09 -12.84 -15.86
CA GLU A 292 13.35 -12.37 -17.03
C GLU A 292 11.83 -12.36 -16.78
N VAL A 293 11.35 -11.33 -16.09
CA VAL A 293 9.93 -10.97 -16.12
C VAL A 293 9.74 -9.86 -17.17
N PRO A 294 8.93 -10.09 -18.23
CA PRO A 294 8.77 -9.10 -19.29
C PRO A 294 8.10 -7.83 -18.75
N THR A 295 8.47 -6.69 -19.34
CA THR A 295 7.79 -5.42 -19.11
C THR A 295 6.63 -5.31 -20.10
N PRO A 296 5.36 -5.39 -19.66
CA PRO A 296 4.24 -5.21 -20.56
C PRO A 296 4.11 -3.75 -20.98
N GLU A 297 3.45 -3.52 -22.12
CA GLU A 297 3.04 -2.17 -22.50
C GLU A 297 2.01 -1.63 -21.48
N SER A 298 2.19 -0.36 -21.10
CA SER A 298 1.32 0.35 -20.16
C SER A 298 0.58 1.47 -20.88
N ARG A 299 -0.70 1.67 -20.54
CA ARG A 299 -1.50 2.79 -21.08
C ARG A 299 -0.97 4.16 -20.68
N PHE A 300 -0.19 4.24 -19.60
CA PHE A 300 0.42 5.48 -19.15
C PHE A 300 1.64 5.88 -19.98
N ALA A 301 2.15 4.97 -20.83
CA ALA A 301 3.24 5.23 -21.76
C ALA A 301 4.40 6.02 -21.12
N TYR A 302 4.94 5.52 -20.01
CA TYR A 302 5.93 6.23 -19.19
C TYR A 302 7.05 6.85 -20.05
N VAL A 303 7.19 8.19 -20.00
CA VAL A 303 8.07 9.04 -20.85
C VAL A 303 9.20 9.68 -20.08
#